data_AF-A0A1H7UI35-F1
#
_entry.id   AF-A0A1H7UI35-F1
#
_cell.length_a   1.000
_cell.length_b   1.000
_cell.length_c   1.000
_cell.angle_alpha   90.00
_cell.angle_beta   90.00
_cell.angle_gamma   90.00
#
_symmetry.space_group_name_H-M   'P 1'
#
loop_
_entity.id
_entity.type
_entity.pdbx_description
1 polymer ?
#
loop_
_entity_poly.entity_id
_entity_poly.type
_entity_poly.pdbx_seq_one_letter_code
_entity_poly.pdbx_strand_id
1 'polypeptide(L)' 'MDLLNNISERITHLKSGEHVTISAQELLISRADFQSVLVYLKHESKKGDFLIQDEALVENWFDRTSLTINKI' A
#
# COMPACT_ATOMS: atom_id res chain seq x y z
N MET A 1 -6.83 3.62 -17.06
CA MET A 1 -5.55 3.30 -16.39
C MET A 1 -5.91 2.73 -15.04
N ASP A 2 -5.39 1.55 -14.72
CA ASP A 2 -5.74 0.81 -13.51
C ASP A 2 -5.01 1.41 -12.29
N LEU A 3 -5.76 1.79 -11.26
CA LEU A 3 -5.23 2.35 -10.02
C LEU A 3 -4.19 1.42 -9.39
N LEU A 4 -4.44 0.11 -9.43
CA LEU A 4 -3.53 -0.88 -8.87
C LEU A 4 -2.22 -0.92 -9.65
N ASN A 5 -2.29 -0.78 -10.98
CA ASN A 5 -1.08 -0.72 -11.81
C ASN A 5 -0.25 0.52 -11.49
N ASN A 6 -0.87 1.68 -11.28
CA ASN A 6 -0.15 2.90 -10.91
C ASN A 6 0.56 2.76 -9.55
N ILE A 7 -0.12 2.17 -8.57
CA ILE A 7 0.45 1.88 -7.25
C ILE A 7 1.61 0.89 -7.36
N SER A 8 1.42 -0.19 -8.12
CA SER A 8 2.45 -1.20 -8.36
C SER A 8 3.68 -0.59 -9.04
N GLU A 9 3.52 0.19 -10.11
CA GLU A 9 4.61 0.90 -10.78
C GLU A 9 5.37 1.81 -9.82
N ARG A 10 4.64 2.54 -8.97
CA ARG A 10 5.22 3.45 -7.98
C ARG A 10 6.06 2.70 -6.94
N ILE A 11 5.63 1.51 -6.52
CA ILE A 11 6.40 0.63 -5.65
C ILE A 11 7.61 0.03 -6.37
N THR A 12 7.47 -0.36 -7.65
CA THR A 12 8.57 -0.90 -8.46
C THR A 12 9.67 0.13 -8.72
N HIS A 13 9.32 1.41 -8.81
CA HIS A 13 10.30 2.50 -8.96
C HIS A 13 11.05 2.87 -7.66
N LEU A 14 10.62 2.37 -6.51
CA LEU A 14 11.37 2.55 -5.26
C LEU A 14 12.67 1.76 -5.31
N LYS A 15 13.74 2.37 -4.81
CA LYS A 15 15.00 1.66 -4.57
C LYS A 15 14.89 0.85 -3.27
N SER A 16 15.68 -0.22 -3.17
CA SER A 16 15.80 -0.99 -1.93
C SER A 16 16.15 -0.07 -0.76
N GLY A 17 15.38 -0.16 0.34
CA GLY A 17 15.49 0.71 1.52
C GLY A 17 14.70 2.03 1.44
N GLU A 18 14.09 2.36 0.29
CA GLU A 18 13.15 3.48 0.19
C GLU A 18 11.75 3.08 0.66
N HIS A 19 11.03 4.05 1.21
CA HIS A 19 9.65 3.91 1.64
C HIS A 19 8.73 4.89 0.91
N VAL A 20 7.50 4.46 0.68
CA VAL A 20 6.43 5.30 0.16
C VAL A 20 5.23 5.23 1.07
N THR A 21 4.63 6.39 1.35
CA THR A 21 3.33 6.46 2.01
C THR A 21 2.29 6.71 0.93
N ILE A 22 1.26 5.88 0.89
CA ILE A 22 0.14 5.97 -0.05
C ILE A 22 -1.11 6.24 0.76
N SER A 23 -1.94 7.19 0.32
CA SER A 23 -3.21 7.51 0.98
C SER A 23 -4.40 7.52 0.03
N ALA A 24 -5.61 7.28 0.57
CA ALA A 24 -6.86 7.35 -0.18
C ALA A 24 -7.08 8.74 -0.78
N GLN A 25 -6.66 9.79 -0.07
CA GLN A 25 -6.76 11.19 -0.49
C GLN A 25 -5.87 11.47 -1.71
N GLU A 26 -4.63 10.97 -1.66
CA GLU A 26 -3.68 11.10 -2.77
C GLU A 26 -4.14 10.33 -4.01
N LEU A 27 -4.75 9.15 -3.80
CA LEU A 27 -5.28 8.32 -4.86
C LEU A 27 -6.67 8.77 -5.36
N LEU A 28 -7.28 9.78 -4.71
CA LEU A 28 -8.63 10.26 -5.01
C LEU A 28 -9.69 9.14 -5.00
N ILE A 29 -9.57 8.19 -4.07
CA ILE A 29 -10.48 7.06 -3.93
C ILE A 29 -11.25 7.09 -2.61
N SER A 30 -12.38 6.37 -2.56
CA SER A 30 -13.12 6.23 -1.32
C SER A 30 -12.33 5.41 -0.30
N ARG A 31 -12.71 5.55 0.99
CA ARG A 31 -12.16 4.69 2.04
C ARG A 31 -12.41 3.21 1.73
N ALA A 32 -13.58 2.84 1.20
CA ALA A 32 -13.91 1.46 0.88
C ALA A 32 -13.00 0.89 -0.21
N ASP A 33 -12.73 1.67 -1.25
CA ASP A 33 -11.81 1.28 -2.33
C ASP A 33 -10.36 1.16 -1.81
N PHE A 34 -9.96 2.09 -0.92
CA PHE A 34 -8.65 2.03 -0.28
C PHE A 34 -8.46 0.74 0.54
N GLN A 35 -9.50 0.26 1.21
CA GLN A 35 -9.45 -1.02 1.93
C GLN A 35 -9.20 -2.19 0.97
N SER A 36 -9.81 -2.20 -0.23
CA SER A 36 -9.51 -3.22 -1.25
C SER A 36 -8.05 -3.15 -1.72
N VAL A 37 -7.51 -1.95 -1.91
CA VAL A 37 -6.09 -1.74 -2.26
C VAL A 37 -5.17 -2.28 -1.17
N LEU A 38 -5.48 -2.04 0.11
CA LEU A 38 -4.72 -2.56 1.24
C LEU A 38 -4.69 -4.11 1.24
N VAL A 39 -5.83 -4.78 0.98
CA VAL A 39 -5.88 -6.26 0.88
C VAL A 39 -4.99 -6.75 -0.25
N TYR A 40 -5.07 -6.11 -1.42
CA TYR A 40 -4.26 -6.45 -2.57
C TYR A 40 -2.76 -6.31 -2.26
N LEU A 41 -2.34 -5.17 -1.71
CA LEU A 41 -0.94 -4.92 -1.38
C LEU A 41 -0.40 -5.89 -0.32
N LYS A 42 -1.23 -6.29 0.64
CA LYS A 42 -0.88 -7.33 1.63
C LYS A 42 -0.69 -8.70 0.98
N HIS A 43 -1.46 -9.01 -0.06
CA HIS A 43 -1.26 -10.22 -0.82
C HIS A 43 0.05 -10.15 -1.63
N GLU A 44 0.31 -9.03 -2.29
CA GLU A 44 1.54 -8.80 -3.06
C GLU A 44 2.79 -8.77 -2.18
N SER A 45 2.74 -8.20 -0.97
CA SER A 45 3.89 -8.16 -0.06
C SER A 45 4.39 -9.56 0.34
N LYS A 46 3.51 -10.56 0.35
CA LYS A 46 3.89 -11.97 0.60
C LYS A 46 4.80 -12.56 -0.48
N LYS A 47 4.86 -11.95 -1.66
CA LYS A 47 5.81 -12.34 -2.71
C LYS A 47 7.25 -11.94 -2.40
N GLY A 48 7.44 -11.05 -1.41
CA GLY A 48 8.77 -10.66 -0.91
C GLY A 48 9.39 -9.45 -1.58
N ASP A 49 8.68 -8.79 -2.49
CA ASP A 49 9.19 -7.59 -3.19
C ASP A 49 9.23 -6.35 -2.30
N PHE A 50 8.36 -6.26 -1.30
CA PHE A 50 8.26 -5.12 -0.38
C PHE A 50 7.57 -5.56 0.91
N LEU A 51 7.74 -4.77 1.97
CA LEU A 51 7.07 -4.94 3.25
C LEU A 51 6.11 -3.79 3.51
N ILE A 52 5.04 -4.09 4.23
CA ILE A 52 4.13 -3.08 4.76
C ILE A 52 4.60 -2.77 6.18
N GLN A 53 5.01 -1.52 6.44
CA GLN A 53 5.68 -1.14 7.70
C GLN A 53 4.78 -1.22 8.94
N ASP A 54 3.46 -1.31 8.76
CA ASP A 54 2.49 -1.09 9.82
C ASP A 54 1.60 -2.31 10.06
N GLU A 55 2.24 -3.50 10.10
CA GLU A 55 1.60 -4.76 10.50
C GLU A 55 1.18 -4.78 11.98
N ALA A 56 1.70 -3.86 12.81
CA ALA A 56 1.55 -3.87 14.27
C ALA A 56 0.21 -3.32 14.80
N LEU A 57 -0.61 -2.66 13.98
CA LEU A 57 -1.88 -2.04 14.39
C LEU A 57 -3.08 -2.71 13.71
N VAL A 58 -3.15 -4.05 13.82
CA VAL A 58 -4.23 -4.90 13.32
C VAL A 58 -5.61 -4.46 13.85
N GLU A 59 -5.67 -3.78 14.99
CA GLU A 59 -6.93 -3.40 15.64
C GLU A 59 -7.73 -2.33 14.89
N ASN A 60 -7.11 -1.45 14.09
CA ASN A 60 -7.79 -0.32 13.43
C ASN A 60 -7.61 -0.28 11.90
N TRP A 61 -7.32 -1.43 11.27
CA TRP A 61 -7.02 -1.46 9.83
C TRP A 61 -8.19 -0.92 8.97
N PHE A 62 -9.43 -1.12 9.43
CA PHE A 62 -10.64 -0.69 8.71
C PHE A 62 -10.71 0.84 8.57
N ASP A 63 -10.26 1.61 9.55
CA ASP A 63 -10.30 3.08 9.55
C ASP A 63 -9.13 3.72 8.80
N ARG A 64 -8.19 2.91 8.29
CA ARG A 64 -7.02 3.43 7.60
C ARG A 64 -7.38 3.99 6.24
N THR A 65 -6.83 5.17 6.00
CA THR A 65 -6.82 5.84 4.70
C THR A 65 -5.38 6.14 4.24
N SER A 66 -4.38 5.57 4.91
CA SER A 66 -2.98 5.63 4.53
C SER A 66 -2.23 4.34 4.88
N LEU A 67 -1.15 4.08 4.15
CA LEU A 67 -0.26 2.93 4.32
C LEU A 67 1.17 3.33 3.97
N THR A 68 2.14 2.85 4.75
CA THR A 68 3.56 2.97 4.41
C THR A 68 4.11 1.62 3.95
N ILE A 69 4.78 1.64 2.80
CA ILE A 69 5.41 0.50 2.15
C ILE A 69 6.92 0.73 2.15
N ASN A 70 7.71 -0.30 2.44
CA ASN A 70 9.16 -0.30 2.40
C ASN A 70 9.64 -1.32 1.35
N LYS A 71 10.49 -0.88 0.41
CA LYS A 71 11.05 -1.77 -0.60
C LYS A 71 12.22 -2.57 -0.02
N ILE A 72 12.20 -3.89 -0.22
CA ILE A 72 13.30 -4.79 0.14
C ILE A 72 14.31 -4.82 -1.01
#